data_AF-T1IWU5-F1
#
_entry.id   AF-T1IWU5-F1
#
_cell.length_a   1.000
_cell.length_b   1.000
_cell.length_c   1.000
_cell.angle_alpha   90.00
_cell.angle_beta   90.00
_cell.angle_gamma   90.00
#
_symmetry.space_group_name_H-M   'P 1'
#
loop_
_entity.id
_entity.type
_entity.pdbx_description
1 polymer ?
#
loop_
_entity_poly.entity_id
_entity_poly.type
_entity_poly.pdbx_seq_one_letter_code
_entity_poly.pdbx_strand_id
1 'polypeptide(L)'
;MKWLFISFVAVLTFCLIFTSVFGRTCYVCDTYKDPIGCRTESLNDTYLKSCEELHGTKSNVYFCRKINQYVEKLMGVSDERVVRQCGWEETTRACYNRAGFGSRLTVCTCYEKDGCNSAAHLPISWILIMTTAAASLSLRHLL
;
A
#
# COMPACT_ATOMS: atom_id res chain seq x y z
N MET A 1 -21.00 -7.89 -36.40
CA MET A 1 -20.00 -8.38 -35.41
C MET A 1 -18.88 -7.37 -35.11
N LYS A 2 -18.17 -6.84 -36.11
CA LYS A 2 -17.09 -5.84 -35.90
C LYS A 2 -17.53 -4.58 -35.13
N TRP A 3 -18.71 -4.03 -35.43
CA TRP A 3 -19.26 -2.84 -34.75
C TRP A 3 -19.64 -3.08 -33.28
N LEU A 4 -20.11 -4.29 -32.96
CA LEU A 4 -20.39 -4.69 -31.57
C LEU A 4 -19.09 -4.82 -30.76
N PHE A 5 -18.04 -5.34 -31.39
CA PHE A 5 -16.72 -5.46 -30.76
C PHE A 5 -16.09 -4.09 -30.49
N ILE A 6 -16.19 -3.16 -31.45
CA ILE A 6 -15.70 -1.79 -31.30
C ILE A 6 -16.48 -1.05 -30.19
N SER A 7 -17.80 -1.21 -30.14
CA SER A 7 -18.63 -0.61 -29.09
C SER A 7 -18.29 -1.17 -27.71
N PHE A 8 -18.03 -2.48 -27.60
CA PHE A 8 -17.65 -3.12 -26.34
C PHE A 8 -16.29 -2.62 -25.83
N VAL A 9 -15.30 -2.51 -26.71
CA VAL A 9 -13.97 -1.96 -26.38
C VAL A 9 -14.04 -0.47 -25.99
N ALA A 10 -14.88 0.31 -26.66
CA ALA A 10 -15.11 1.73 -26.34
C ALA A 10 -15.76 1.93 -24.96
N VAL A 11 -16.73 1.07 -24.60
CA VAL A 11 -17.38 1.12 -23.28
C VAL A 11 -16.42 0.67 -22.17
N LEU A 12 -15.61 -0.37 -22.41
CA LEU A 12 -14.58 -0.82 -21.47
C LEU A 12 -13.52 0.27 -21.23
N THR A 13 -13.06 0.94 -22.30
CA THR A 13 -12.12 2.06 -22.17
C THR A 13 -12.74 3.26 -21.48
N PHE A 14 -14.01 3.60 -21.73
CA PHE A 14 -14.71 4.68 -21.03
C PHE A 14 -14.90 4.40 -19.52
N CYS A 15 -15.24 3.17 -19.14
CA CYS A 15 -15.36 2.77 -17.73
C CYS A 15 -14.03 2.81 -16.97
N LEU A 16 -12.89 2.64 -17.64
CA LEU A 16 -11.56 2.77 -17.03
C LEU A 16 -11.15 4.23 -16.76
N ILE A 17 -11.83 5.22 -17.35
CA ILE A 17 -11.49 6.65 -17.24
C ILE A 17 -12.22 7.30 -16.05
N PHE A 18 -13.36 6.76 -15.60
CA PHE A 18 -14.04 7.21 -14.37
C PHE A 18 -13.36 6.65 -13.12
N THR A 19 -12.14 7.13 -12.85
CA THR A 19 -11.58 7.02 -11.51
C THR A 19 -12.16 8.15 -10.67
N SER A 20 -12.92 7.78 -9.64
CA SER A 20 -13.54 8.71 -8.72
C SER A 20 -12.47 9.44 -7.91
N VAL A 21 -12.58 10.77 -7.83
CA VAL A 21 -11.80 11.62 -6.93
C VAL A 21 -12.41 11.52 -5.54
N PHE A 22 -12.22 10.37 -4.88
CA PHE A 22 -12.46 10.26 -3.44
C PHE A 22 -11.16 10.63 -2.71
N GLY A 23 -11.29 11.31 -1.58
CA GLY A 23 -10.15 11.63 -0.72
C GLY A 23 -9.38 10.35 -0.34
N ARG A 24 -8.05 10.45 -0.27
CA ARG A 24 -7.17 9.32 0.06
C ARG A 24 -7.53 8.76 1.43
N THR A 25 -7.75 7.45 1.50
CA THR A 25 -8.07 6.76 2.76
C THR A 25 -7.00 5.72 3.08
N CYS A 26 -6.50 5.71 4.32
CA CYS A 26 -5.40 4.84 4.75
C CYS A 26 -5.71 4.15 6.08
N TYR A 27 -5.06 3.02 6.35
CA TYR A 27 -5.12 2.45 7.68
C TYR A 27 -4.31 3.31 8.65
N VAL A 28 -4.92 3.66 9.78
CA VAL A 28 -4.34 4.48 10.85
C VAL A 28 -4.40 3.70 12.16
N CYS A 29 -3.28 3.12 12.56
CA CYS A 29 -3.17 2.30 13.76
C CYS A 29 -1.73 2.21 14.28
N ASP A 30 -1.57 1.83 15.55
CA ASP A 30 -0.28 1.63 16.20
C ASP A 30 -0.32 0.41 17.12
N THR A 31 0.59 -0.54 16.90
CA THR A 31 0.74 -1.75 17.74
C THR A 31 1.10 -1.45 19.20
N TYR A 32 1.57 -0.24 19.52
CA TYR A 32 1.74 0.19 20.91
C TYR A 32 0.38 0.34 21.63
N LYS A 33 -0.64 0.82 20.92
CA LYS A 33 -2.00 1.02 21.47
C LYS A 33 -2.88 -0.22 21.29
N ASP A 34 -2.70 -0.92 20.18
CA ASP A 34 -3.43 -2.15 19.85
C ASP A 34 -2.47 -3.22 19.31
N PRO A 35 -1.85 -4.00 20.21
CA PRO A 35 -0.80 -4.95 19.86
C PRO A 35 -1.25 -6.09 18.94
N ILE A 36 -2.54 -6.41 18.93
CA ILE A 36 -3.11 -7.55 18.20
C ILE A 36 -3.73 -7.06 16.89
N GLY A 37 -4.66 -6.10 16.96
CA GLY A 37 -5.43 -5.68 15.80
C GLY A 37 -4.58 -4.93 14.76
N CYS A 38 -3.56 -4.18 15.17
CA CYS A 38 -2.68 -3.46 14.23
C CYS A 38 -1.47 -4.30 13.77
N ARG A 39 -1.22 -5.49 14.30
CA ARG A 39 -0.04 -6.28 13.89
C ARG A 39 -0.27 -7.08 12.61
N THR A 40 -1.52 -7.49 12.37
CA THR A 40 -1.90 -8.26 11.18
C THR A 40 -1.80 -7.44 9.89
N GLU A 41 -1.60 -8.13 8.77
CA GLU A 41 -1.69 -7.55 7.43
C GLU A 41 -3.16 -7.48 6.94
N SER A 42 -4.06 -8.25 7.55
CA SER A 42 -5.50 -8.25 7.29
C SER A 42 -6.21 -7.38 8.35
N LEU A 43 -6.19 -6.06 8.14
CA LEU A 43 -6.76 -5.09 9.06
C LEU A 43 -8.27 -4.95 8.89
N ASN A 44 -8.96 -4.67 10.00
CA ASN A 44 -10.36 -4.27 9.98
C ASN A 44 -10.49 -2.84 9.44
N ASP A 45 -11.52 -2.58 8.64
CA ASP A 45 -11.82 -1.26 8.07
C ASP A 45 -12.16 -0.21 9.14
N THR A 46 -12.37 -0.60 10.41
CA THR A 46 -12.41 0.35 11.53
C THR A 46 -11.15 1.21 11.67
N TYR A 47 -9.99 0.70 11.22
CA TYR A 47 -8.73 1.45 11.16
C TYR A 47 -8.59 2.30 9.89
N LEU A 48 -9.49 2.16 8.92
CA LEU A 48 -9.46 2.91 7.68
C LEU A 48 -10.00 4.33 7.93
N LYS A 49 -9.18 5.36 7.66
CA LYS A 49 -9.49 6.78 7.94
C LYS A 49 -9.17 7.66 6.75
N SER A 50 -10.01 8.67 6.51
CA SER A 50 -9.76 9.69 5.49
C SER A 50 -8.58 10.57 5.91
N CYS A 51 -7.57 10.67 5.05
CA CYS A 51 -6.39 11.50 5.32
C CYS A 51 -6.73 12.99 5.28
N GLU A 52 -7.69 13.38 4.43
CA GLU A 52 -8.18 14.75 4.34
C GLU A 52 -8.91 15.16 5.63
N GLU A 53 -9.73 14.28 6.21
CA GLU A 53 -10.39 14.56 7.49
C GLU A 53 -9.38 14.68 8.66
N LEU A 54 -8.32 13.87 8.65
CA LEU A 54 -7.30 13.86 9.71
C LEU A 54 -6.34 15.05 9.65
N HIS A 55 -6.07 15.57 8.45
CA HIS A 55 -5.00 16.55 8.22
C HIS A 55 -5.44 17.82 7.50
N GLY A 56 -6.70 17.92 7.08
CA GLY A 56 -7.28 19.09 6.42
C GLY A 56 -6.55 19.43 5.13
N THR A 57 -6.11 20.69 5.02
CA THR A 57 -5.40 21.23 3.85
C THR A 57 -3.88 21.20 4.00
N LYS A 58 -3.33 20.37 4.91
CA LYS A 58 -1.87 20.26 5.11
C LYS A 58 -1.11 19.83 3.85
N SER A 59 -1.78 19.15 2.93
CA SER A 59 -1.26 18.84 1.60
C SER A 59 -2.38 18.67 0.60
N ASN A 60 -2.07 18.93 -0.66
CA ASN A 60 -2.92 18.60 -1.79
C ASN A 60 -2.80 17.12 -2.20
N VAL A 61 -1.77 16.42 -1.70
CA VAL A 61 -1.50 15.02 -2.00
C VAL A 61 -1.26 14.26 -0.70
N TYR A 62 -2.13 13.30 -0.46
CA TYR A 62 -2.03 12.35 0.64
C TYR A 62 -1.65 10.97 0.12
N PHE A 63 -0.91 10.21 0.93
CA PHE A 63 -0.51 8.84 0.64
C PHE A 63 -0.50 8.00 1.90
N CYS A 64 -0.46 6.67 1.77
CA CYS A 64 -0.42 5.81 2.95
C CYS A 64 1.03 5.46 3.29
N ARG A 65 1.31 5.37 4.59
CA ARG A 65 2.63 5.03 5.13
C ARG A 65 2.51 3.86 6.11
N LYS A 66 3.46 2.93 6.04
CA LYS A 66 3.69 1.87 7.03
C LYS A 66 5.11 2.02 7.57
N ILE A 67 5.25 2.00 8.90
CA ILE A 67 6.52 2.11 9.59
C ILE A 67 6.68 0.84 10.43
N ASN A 68 7.68 0.04 10.11
CA ASN A 68 8.11 -1.07 10.96
C ASN A 68 9.31 -0.57 11.77
N GLN A 69 9.16 -0.55 13.08
CA GLN A 69 10.17 -0.11 14.02
C GLN A 69 10.67 -1.29 14.83
N TYR A 70 11.97 -1.51 14.81
CA TYR A 70 12.68 -2.43 15.68
C TYR A 70 13.42 -1.62 16.74
N VAL A 71 13.04 -1.76 18.00
CA VAL A 71 13.73 -1.13 19.13
C VAL A 71 14.60 -2.17 19.81
N GLU A 72 15.92 -1.96 19.78
CA GLU A 72 16.88 -2.76 20.51
C GLU A 72 16.85 -2.33 21.99
N LYS A 73 16.32 -3.19 22.88
CA LYS A 73 16.39 -2.96 24.32
C LYS A 73 17.70 -3.52 24.88
N LEU A 74 18.33 -2.80 25.82
CA LEU A 74 19.58 -3.19 26.47
C LEU A 74 19.55 -4.58 27.15
N MET A 75 18.36 -5.10 27.48
CA MET A 75 18.16 -6.38 28.17
C MET A 75 17.78 -7.54 27.22
N GLY A 76 18.02 -7.40 25.90
CA GLY A 76 17.94 -8.50 24.93
C GLY A 76 16.56 -8.82 24.34
N VAL A 77 15.47 -8.24 24.86
CA VAL A 77 14.13 -8.39 24.25
C VAL A 77 13.88 -7.25 23.26
N SER A 78 14.08 -7.52 21.97
CA SER A 78 13.73 -6.58 20.90
C SER A 78 12.21 -6.36 20.84
N ASP A 79 11.78 -5.10 20.73
CA ASP A 79 10.37 -4.74 20.57
C ASP A 79 10.13 -4.32 19.11
N GLU A 80 9.22 -5.01 18.42
CA GLU A 80 8.80 -4.67 17.07
C GLU A 80 7.46 -3.94 17.13
N ARG A 81 7.42 -2.73 16.56
CA ARG A 81 6.22 -1.90 16.48
C ARG A 81 5.88 -1.60 15.03
N VAL A 82 4.61 -1.71 14.70
CA VAL A 82 4.06 -1.30 13.41
C VAL A 82 3.18 -0.08 13.63
N VAL A 83 3.48 0.98 12.89
CA VAL A 83 2.66 2.20 12.83
C VAL A 83 2.20 2.42 11.40
N ARG A 84 0.90 2.55 11.22
CA ARG A 84 0.26 2.86 9.94
C ARG A 84 -0.40 4.23 10.06
N GLN A 85 -0.16 5.09 9.07
CA GLN A 85 -0.67 6.46 9.09
C GLN A 85 -0.76 7.06 7.68
N CYS A 86 -1.49 8.16 7.58
CA CYS A 86 -1.43 9.06 6.43
C CYS A 86 -0.08 9.78 6.38
N GLY A 87 0.45 9.96 5.18
CA GLY A 87 1.59 10.81 4.89
C GLY A 87 1.19 11.93 3.94
N TRP A 88 1.83 13.07 4.11
CA TRP A 88 1.60 14.29 3.32
C TRP A 88 2.90 15.02 2.94
N GLU A 89 4.00 14.69 3.61
CA GLU A 89 5.33 15.19 3.29
C GLU A 89 5.95 14.31 2.22
N GLU A 90 6.21 14.90 1.04
CA GLU A 90 6.66 14.17 -0.13
C GLU A 90 7.93 13.35 0.14
N THR A 91 7.91 12.10 -0.29
CA THR A 91 9.07 11.22 -0.34
C THR A 91 9.14 10.55 -1.69
N THR A 92 10.31 10.60 -2.31
CA THR A 92 10.59 9.95 -3.60
C THR A 92 10.89 8.46 -3.45
N ARG A 93 11.12 7.98 -2.23
CA ARG A 93 11.48 6.58 -1.95
C ARG A 93 10.26 5.79 -1.50
N ALA A 94 9.97 4.72 -2.23
CA ALA A 94 8.88 3.79 -1.90
C ALA A 94 9.10 3.09 -0.55
N CYS A 95 10.33 2.69 -0.23
CA CYS A 95 10.72 2.22 1.09
C CYS A 95 12.14 2.69 1.41
N TYR A 96 12.40 3.09 2.65
CA TYR A 96 13.73 3.42 3.12
C TYR A 96 13.93 3.05 4.58
N ASN A 97 15.18 2.76 4.93
CA ASN A 97 15.56 2.48 6.31
C ASN A 97 16.13 3.74 6.98
N ARG A 98 15.81 3.93 8.25
CA ARG A 98 16.46 4.91 9.14
C ARG A 98 16.92 4.18 10.39
N ALA A 99 18.10 4.51 10.89
CA ALA A 99 18.59 4.00 12.17
C ALA A 99 18.97 5.18 13.07
N GLY A 100 18.71 5.06 14.37
CA GLY A 100 19.05 6.08 15.36
C GLY A 100 18.76 5.60 16.78
N PHE A 101 19.55 6.06 17.76
CA PHE A 101 19.39 5.82 19.21
C PHE A 101 18.81 4.44 19.60
N GLY A 102 19.42 3.34 19.13
CA GLY A 102 18.98 1.98 19.48
C GLY A 102 17.69 1.52 18.78
N SER A 103 17.30 2.16 17.67
CA SER A 103 16.16 1.75 16.86
C SER A 103 16.49 1.72 15.38
N ARG A 104 15.90 0.76 14.68
CA ARG A 104 15.90 0.64 13.22
C ARG A 104 14.47 0.75 12.73
N LEU A 105 14.23 1.61 11.76
CA LEU A 105 12.94 1.90 11.17
C LEU A 105 13.00 1.54 9.69
N THR A 106 11.98 0.85 9.19
CA THR A 106 11.70 0.71 7.77
C THR A 106 10.41 1.47 7.49
N VAL A 107 10.52 2.54 6.71
CA VAL A 107 9.39 3.39 6.33
C VAL A 107 9.05 3.11 4.88
N CYS A 108 7.84 2.63 4.63
CA CYS A 108 7.31 2.41 3.30
C CYS A 108 6.12 3.34 3.02
N THR A 109 6.00 3.79 1.78
CA THR A 109 4.93 4.64 1.27
C THR A 109 4.31 4.05 0.02
N CYS A 110 3.00 4.19 -0.11
CA CYS A 110 2.23 3.62 -1.19
C CYS A 110 1.14 4.61 -1.65
N TYR A 111 0.90 4.63 -2.96
CA TYR A 111 0.03 5.59 -3.65
C TYR A 111 -1.04 4.89 -4.51
N GLU A 112 -0.99 3.57 -4.63
CA GLU A 112 -1.69 2.79 -5.65
C GLU A 112 -3.19 2.71 -5.39
N LYS A 113 -3.59 2.51 -4.12
CA LYS A 113 -4.99 2.35 -3.72
C LYS A 113 -5.19 2.74 -2.26
N ASP A 114 -6.44 2.96 -1.88
CA ASP A 114 -6.78 3.18 -0.48
C ASP A 114 -6.43 1.95 0.36
N GLY A 115 -6.00 2.21 1.59
CA GLY A 115 -5.56 1.16 2.52
C GLY A 115 -4.35 0.34 2.02
N CYS A 116 -3.57 0.80 1.04
CA CYS A 116 -2.41 0.06 0.53
C CYS A 116 -1.36 -0.26 1.60
N ASN A 117 -1.36 0.44 2.73
CA ASN A 117 -0.45 0.22 3.85
C ASN A 117 -0.85 -0.93 4.77
N SER A 118 -1.91 -1.70 4.48
CA SER A 118 -2.21 -2.94 5.20
C SER A 118 -1.26 -4.08 4.84
N ALA A 119 -0.81 -4.14 3.58
CA ALA A 119 -0.11 -5.29 3.01
C ALA A 119 1.42 -5.25 3.20
N ALA A 120 2.02 -6.44 3.13
CA ALA A 120 3.45 -6.58 2.93
C ALA A 120 3.78 -6.15 1.48
N HIS A 121 4.70 -5.21 1.32
CA HIS A 121 5.19 -4.81 0.00
C HIS A 121 5.95 -5.99 -0.61
N LEU A 122 5.28 -6.79 -1.44
CA LEU A 122 5.94 -7.74 -2.31
C LEU A 122 6.53 -6.98 -3.50
N PRO A 123 7.81 -7.17 -3.86
CA PRO A 123 8.36 -6.54 -5.04
C PRO A 123 7.60 -7.00 -6.28
N ILE A 124 7.06 -6.05 -7.04
CA ILE A 124 6.23 -6.23 -8.24
C ILE A 124 6.90 -7.14 -9.29
N SER A 125 8.23 -7.28 -9.24
CA SER A 125 9.03 -8.16 -10.08
C SER A 125 8.54 -9.61 -10.10
N TRP A 126 8.04 -10.13 -8.97
CA TRP A 126 7.62 -11.54 -8.90
C TRP A 126 6.30 -11.82 -9.62
N ILE A 127 5.39 -10.84 -9.63
CA ILE A 127 4.08 -10.97 -10.29
C ILE A 127 4.25 -10.94 -11.81
N LEU A 128 5.15 -10.08 -12.32
CA LEU A 128 5.47 -10.00 -13.75
C LEU A 128 6.13 -11.27 -14.29
N ILE A 129 6.97 -11.95 -13.49
CA ILE A 129 7.62 -13.20 -13.90
C ILE A 129 6.60 -14.34 -14.01
N MET A 130 5.64 -14.43 -13.09
CA MET A 130 4.64 -15.50 -13.10
C MET A 130 3.63 -15.36 -14.25
N THR A 131 3.20 -14.14 -14.57
CA THR A 131 2.24 -13.90 -15.66
C THR A 131 2.86 -14.11 -17.04
N THR A 132 4.12 -13.71 -17.23
CA THR A 132 4.86 -13.93 -18.49
C THR A 132 5.18 -15.41 -18.73
N ALA A 133 5.56 -16.15 -17.67
CA ALA A 133 5.77 -17.59 -17.75
C ALA A 133 4.48 -18.34 -18.14
N ALA A 134 3.35 -18.03 -17.49
CA ALA A 134 2.06 -18.64 -17.79
C ALA A 134 1.62 -18.36 -19.23
N ALA A 135 1.69 -17.11 -19.69
CA ALA A 135 1.34 -16.73 -21.07
C ALA A 135 2.19 -17.46 -22.11
N SER A 136 3.49 -17.64 -21.84
CA SER A 136 4.39 -18.38 -22.73
C SER A 136 4.07 -19.89 -22.83
N LEU A 137 3.58 -20.48 -21.73
CA LEU A 137 3.15 -21.88 -21.69
C LEU A 137 1.82 -22.07 -22.43
N SER A 138 0.89 -21.13 -22.27
CA SER A 138 -0.38 -21.13 -22.99
C SER A 138 -0.20 -20.96 -24.49
N LEU A 139 0.73 -20.09 -24.91
CA LEU A 139 1.05 -19.87 -26.33
C LEU A 139 1.67 -21.11 -26.99
N ARG A 140 2.47 -21.90 -26.24
CA ARG A 140 3.01 -23.19 -26.70
C ARG A 140 1.97 -24.31 -26.80
N HIS A 141 0.85 -24.21 -26.08
CA HIS A 141 -0.26 -25.17 -26.18
C HIS A 141 -1.25 -24.82 -27.30
N LEU A 142 -1.20 -23.59 -27.82
CA LEU A 142 -2.09 -23.08 -28.87
C LEU A 142 -1.44 -23.08 -30.28
N LEU A 143 -0.12 -23.28 -30.38
CA LEU A 143 0.67 -23.44 -31.61
C LEU A 143 1.07 -24.91 -31.79
#